data_AF-A0A2R6RZN9-F1
#
_entry.id   AF-A0A2R6RZN9-F1
#
_cell.length_a   1.000
_cell.length_b   1.000
_cell.length_c   1.000
_cell.angle_alpha   90.00
_cell.angle_beta   90.00
_cell.angle_gamma   90.00
#
_symmetry.space_group_name_H-M   'P 1'
#
loop_
_entity.id
_entity.type
_entity.pdbx_description
1 polymer ?
#
loop_
_entity_poly.entity_id
_entity_poly.type
_entity_poly.pdbx_seq_one_letter_code
_entity_poly.pdbx_strand_id
1 'polypeptide(L)'
;MKLLTQEEADAQQRATISGGIKGFLGGSAVALPVSYLLQRKWAYYRALPPSLKAFGVILVVVPSFVISAEHAGLRHEQSSWRDAGKEELDMIEARKREKWEKMGTGERVKDWMARHQYSVILGGWSGSMVVAFGSIMRNKYQTLPQKVVQARMWAQGLTIGVLIAAGALTHAQRAKALDEGPVRHLNADHSWKDIVDHEQAAKEAGLPRPS
;
A
#
# COMPACT_ATOMS: atom_id res chain seq x y z
N MET A 1 7.37 -24.58 10.68
CA MET A 1 6.69 -24.35 9.38
C MET A 1 5.34 -25.06 9.42
N LYS A 2 4.24 -24.30 9.55
CA LYS A 2 2.89 -24.86 9.34
C LYS A 2 2.74 -25.01 7.83
N LEU A 3 2.67 -26.25 7.34
CA LEU A 3 2.29 -26.50 5.95
C LEU A 3 0.85 -25.99 5.82
N LEU A 4 0.65 -24.94 5.02
CA LEU A 4 -0.70 -24.51 4.64
C LEU A 4 -1.42 -25.74 4.10
N THR A 5 -2.57 -26.05 4.68
CA THR A 5 -3.40 -27.11 4.10
C THR A 5 -3.79 -26.67 2.69
N GLN A 6 -3.88 -27.62 1.74
CA GLN A 6 -4.26 -27.30 0.35
C GLN A 6 -5.58 -26.51 0.29
N GLU A 7 -6.49 -26.77 1.23
CA GLU A 7 -7.76 -26.05 1.37
C GLU A 7 -7.60 -24.57 1.80
N GLU A 8 -6.67 -24.26 2.71
CA GLU A 8 -6.37 -22.87 3.11
C GLU A 8 -5.73 -22.08 1.96
N ALA A 9 -4.84 -22.72 1.19
CA ALA A 9 -4.22 -22.12 0.02
C ALA A 9 -5.26 -21.82 -1.07
N ASP A 10 -6.17 -22.76 -1.34
CA ASP A 10 -7.26 -22.57 -2.29
C ASP A 10 -8.24 -21.47 -1.85
N ALA A 11 -8.55 -21.38 -0.56
CA ALA A 11 -9.41 -20.34 -0.02
C ALA A 11 -8.78 -18.94 -0.17
N GLN A 12 -7.49 -18.80 0.13
CA GLN A 12 -6.73 -17.57 -0.05
C GLN A 12 -6.62 -17.17 -1.54
N GLN A 13 -6.41 -18.15 -2.41
CA GLN A 13 -6.35 -17.94 -3.85
C GLN A 13 -7.70 -17.46 -4.40
N ARG A 14 -8.81 -18.07 -3.98
CA ARG A 14 -10.17 -17.64 -4.35
C ARG A 14 -10.47 -16.21 -3.88
N ALA A 15 -10.08 -15.85 -2.66
CA ALA A 15 -10.25 -14.50 -2.15
C ALA A 15 -9.48 -13.47 -2.98
N THR A 16 -8.21 -13.76 -3.28
CA THR A 16 -7.33 -12.92 -4.10
C THR A 16 -7.89 -12.73 -5.52
N ILE A 17 -8.33 -13.82 -6.16
CA ILE A 17 -8.92 -13.79 -7.50
C ILE A 17 -10.21 -12.96 -7.49
N SER A 18 -11.09 -13.15 -6.50
CA SER A 18 -12.32 -12.37 -6.37
C SER A 18 -12.03 -10.87 -6.21
N GLY A 19 -11.01 -10.52 -5.41
CA GLY A 19 -10.54 -9.15 -5.28
C GLY A 19 -10.01 -8.57 -6.58
N GLY A 20 -9.18 -9.33 -7.30
CA GLY A 20 -8.65 -8.96 -8.60
C GLY A 20 -9.75 -8.67 -9.61
N ILE A 21 -10.72 -9.58 -9.76
CA ILE A 21 -11.86 -9.39 -10.67
C ILE A 21 -12.62 -8.11 -10.35
N LYS A 22 -12.89 -7.83 -9.06
CA LYS A 22 -13.54 -6.57 -8.65
C LYS A 22 -12.71 -5.35 -9.03
N GLY A 23 -11.39 -5.40 -8.84
CA GLY A 23 -10.46 -4.34 -9.22
C GLY A 23 -10.40 -4.12 -10.74
N PHE A 24 -10.39 -5.20 -11.52
CA PHE A 24 -10.40 -5.13 -12.98
C PHE A 24 -11.70 -4.51 -13.50
N LEU A 25 -12.85 -4.98 -13.00
CA LEU A 25 -14.16 -4.47 -13.40
C LEU A 25 -14.33 -3.00 -12.97
N GLY A 26 -13.95 -2.67 -11.73
CA GLY A 26 -13.99 -1.30 -11.22
C GLY A 26 -13.08 -0.37 -12.01
N GLY A 27 -11.83 -0.78 -12.25
CA GLY A 27 -10.88 -0.01 -13.05
C GLY A 27 -11.35 0.18 -14.49
N SER A 28 -11.90 -0.85 -15.12
CA SER A 28 -12.42 -0.78 -16.50
C SER A 28 -13.66 0.11 -16.59
N ALA A 29 -14.55 0.03 -15.61
CA ALA A 29 -15.76 0.85 -15.53
C ALA A 29 -15.46 2.35 -15.40
N VAL A 30 -14.26 2.72 -14.94
CA VAL A 30 -13.81 4.13 -14.90
C VAL A 30 -13.00 4.48 -16.14
N ALA A 31 -12.00 3.66 -16.48
CA ALA A 31 -11.03 3.97 -17.53
C ALA A 31 -11.66 4.02 -18.94
N LEU A 32 -12.60 3.11 -19.25
CA LEU A 32 -13.23 3.06 -20.57
C LEU A 32 -14.16 4.25 -20.82
N PRO A 33 -15.09 4.64 -19.91
CA PRO A 33 -15.89 5.85 -20.10
C PRO A 33 -15.06 7.12 -20.18
N VAL A 34 -14.00 7.24 -19.36
CA VAL A 34 -13.08 8.39 -19.44
C VAL A 34 -12.42 8.46 -20.81
N SER A 35 -11.84 7.35 -21.29
CA SER A 35 -11.25 7.25 -22.63
C SER A 35 -12.25 7.64 -23.73
N TYR A 36 -13.49 7.17 -23.63
CA TYR A 36 -14.57 7.53 -24.56
C TYR A 36 -14.91 9.03 -24.54
N LEU A 37 -15.01 9.63 -23.36
CA LEU A 37 -15.29 11.07 -23.22
C LEU A 37 -14.15 11.93 -23.79
N LEU A 38 -12.89 11.55 -23.53
CA LEU A 38 -11.73 12.21 -24.12
C LEU A 38 -11.73 12.09 -25.65
N GLN A 39 -12.06 10.91 -26.19
CA GLN A 39 -12.22 10.70 -27.63
C GLN A 39 -13.29 11.61 -28.24
N ARG A 40 -14.37 11.93 -27.51
CA ARG A 40 -15.43 12.81 -28.03
C ARG A 40 -15.08 14.30 -27.93
N LYS A 41 -14.44 14.72 -26.83
CA LYS A 41 -14.30 16.15 -26.48
C LYS A 41 -12.95 16.74 -26.85
N TRP A 42 -11.86 15.97 -26.89
CA TRP A 42 -10.51 16.51 -27.03
C TRP A 42 -9.86 16.15 -28.37
N ALA A 43 -9.57 17.17 -29.18
CA ALA A 43 -8.97 17.00 -30.50
C ALA A 43 -7.61 16.27 -30.46
N TYR A 44 -6.77 16.59 -29.45
CA TYR A 44 -5.50 15.91 -29.23
C TYR A 44 -5.66 14.42 -28.92
N TYR A 45 -6.65 14.05 -28.10
CA TYR A 45 -6.90 12.65 -27.77
C TYR A 45 -7.35 11.85 -29.00
N ARG A 46 -8.16 12.44 -29.88
CA ARG A 46 -8.57 11.78 -31.13
C ARG A 46 -7.37 11.45 -32.03
N ALA A 47 -6.40 12.35 -32.11
CA ALA A 47 -5.20 12.19 -32.94
C ALA A 47 -4.18 11.16 -32.40
N LEU A 48 -4.35 10.68 -31.15
CA LEU A 48 -3.45 9.68 -30.58
C LEU A 48 -3.60 8.31 -31.28
N PRO A 49 -2.48 7.59 -31.50
CA PRO A 49 -2.51 6.20 -31.96
C PRO A 49 -3.33 5.29 -31.04
N PRO A 50 -4.01 4.25 -31.58
CA PRO A 50 -4.78 3.30 -30.78
C PRO A 50 -3.98 2.64 -29.65
N SER A 51 -2.70 2.37 -29.88
CA SER A 51 -1.78 1.80 -28.87
C SER A 51 -1.61 2.69 -27.64
N LEU A 52 -1.44 4.01 -27.83
CA LEU A 52 -1.32 4.96 -26.73
C LEU A 52 -2.64 5.14 -25.96
N LYS A 53 -3.77 5.01 -26.64
CA LYS A 53 -5.10 5.02 -25.99
C LYS A 53 -5.29 3.78 -25.12
N ALA A 54 -4.99 2.60 -25.65
CA ALA A 54 -5.02 1.34 -24.91
C ALA A 54 -4.07 1.37 -23.70
N PHE A 55 -2.86 1.89 -23.89
CA PHE A 55 -1.89 2.05 -22.80
C PHE A 55 -2.44 2.91 -21.64
N GLY A 56 -3.12 4.03 -21.97
CA GLY A 56 -3.77 4.86 -20.96
C GLY A 56 -4.86 4.12 -20.15
N VAL A 57 -5.62 3.22 -20.79
CA VAL A 57 -6.61 2.37 -20.10
C VAL A 57 -5.91 1.34 -19.23
N ILE A 58 -4.89 0.65 -19.75
CA ILE A 58 -4.11 -0.37 -19.03
C ILE A 58 -3.48 0.22 -17.76
N LEU A 59 -2.96 1.45 -17.83
CA LEU A 59 -2.37 2.16 -16.69
C LEU A 59 -3.34 2.37 -15.51
N VAL A 60 -4.65 2.31 -15.73
CA VAL A 60 -5.66 2.43 -14.66
C VAL A 60 -6.15 1.05 -14.25
N VAL A 61 -6.44 0.17 -15.22
CA VAL A 61 -7.06 -1.13 -14.97
C VAL A 61 -6.11 -2.08 -14.24
N VAL A 62 -4.85 -2.19 -14.68
CA VAL A 62 -3.89 -3.15 -14.11
C VAL A 62 -3.56 -2.82 -12.66
N PRO A 63 -3.21 -1.57 -12.27
CA PRO A 63 -3.01 -1.25 -10.86
C PRO A 63 -4.26 -1.47 -10.01
N SER A 64 -5.45 -1.14 -10.53
CA SER A 64 -6.72 -1.37 -9.81
C SER A 64 -6.97 -2.85 -9.54
N PHE A 65 -6.66 -3.72 -10.50
CA PHE A 65 -6.68 -5.18 -10.37
C PHE A 65 -5.71 -5.64 -9.27
N VAL A 66 -4.45 -5.24 -9.34
CA VAL A 66 -3.41 -5.69 -8.39
C VAL A 66 -3.73 -5.25 -6.96
N ILE A 67 -4.03 -3.96 -6.76
CA ILE A 67 -4.32 -3.40 -5.43
C ILE A 67 -5.54 -4.09 -4.80
N SER A 68 -6.59 -4.36 -5.59
CA SER A 68 -7.81 -5.00 -5.08
C SER A 68 -7.61 -6.48 -4.77
N ALA A 69 -6.78 -7.18 -5.56
CA ALA A 69 -6.40 -8.56 -5.30
C ALA A 69 -5.63 -8.67 -3.97
N GLU A 70 -4.63 -7.81 -3.78
CA GLU A 70 -3.82 -7.77 -2.56
C GLU A 70 -4.68 -7.44 -1.33
N HIS A 71 -5.55 -6.44 -1.42
CA HIS A 71 -6.46 -6.11 -0.32
C HIS A 71 -7.40 -7.25 0.05
N ALA A 72 -7.89 -8.02 -0.93
CA ALA A 72 -8.77 -9.14 -0.67
C ALA A 72 -8.02 -10.30 -0.02
N GLY A 73 -6.77 -10.57 -0.43
CA GLY A 73 -5.89 -11.54 0.20
C GLY A 73 -5.64 -11.20 1.67
N LEU A 74 -5.23 -9.95 1.94
CA LEU A 74 -4.98 -9.47 3.31
C LEU A 74 -6.22 -9.55 4.21
N ARG A 75 -7.41 -9.21 3.69
CA ARG A 75 -8.66 -9.32 4.45
C ARG A 75 -9.02 -10.77 4.78
N HIS A 76 -8.77 -11.70 3.87
CA HIS A 76 -9.02 -13.11 4.11
C HIS A 76 -8.10 -13.64 5.20
N GLU A 77 -6.81 -13.31 5.12
CA GLU A 77 -5.83 -13.65 6.14
C GLU A 77 -6.23 -13.10 7.51
N GLN A 78 -6.56 -11.81 7.62
CA GLN A 78 -7.04 -11.20 8.86
C GLN A 78 -8.30 -11.89 9.43
N SER A 79 -9.20 -12.38 8.57
CA SER A 79 -10.42 -13.05 9.00
C SER A 79 -10.18 -14.45 9.59
N SER A 80 -9.03 -15.08 9.27
CA SER A 80 -8.64 -16.41 9.76
C SER A 80 -7.91 -16.37 11.11
N TRP A 81 -7.47 -15.19 11.58
CA TRP A 81 -6.66 -15.04 12.80
C TRP A 81 -7.50 -14.98 14.09
N ARG A 82 -8.77 -15.44 14.06
CA ARG A 82 -9.75 -15.17 15.13
C ARG A 82 -9.56 -15.96 16.43
N ASP A 83 -8.80 -17.05 16.47
CA ASP A 83 -8.81 -17.95 17.63
C ASP A 83 -7.57 -17.92 18.54
N ALA A 84 -6.36 -17.62 18.04
CA ALA A 84 -5.13 -17.85 18.83
C ALA A 84 -4.38 -16.59 19.32
N GLY A 85 -4.85 -15.37 18.98
CA GLY A 85 -4.17 -14.14 19.37
C GLY A 85 -5.06 -12.90 19.42
N LYS A 86 -6.37 -13.07 19.33
CA LYS A 86 -7.31 -11.95 19.21
C LYS A 86 -7.37 -11.07 20.45
N GLU A 87 -7.39 -11.69 21.63
CA GLU A 87 -7.43 -10.98 22.91
C GLU A 87 -6.14 -10.19 23.16
N GLU A 88 -4.99 -10.77 22.81
CA GLU A 88 -3.70 -10.09 22.91
C GLU A 88 -3.56 -8.94 21.90
N LEU A 89 -4.04 -9.14 20.65
CA LEU A 89 -4.10 -8.10 19.63
C LEU A 89 -5.04 -6.95 20.05
N ASP A 90 -6.21 -7.25 20.60
CA ASP A 90 -7.17 -6.27 21.08
C ASP A 90 -6.59 -5.45 22.25
N MET A 91 -5.87 -6.09 23.17
CA MET A 91 -5.16 -5.39 24.25
C MET A 91 -4.04 -4.48 23.72
N ILE A 92 -3.27 -4.92 22.73
CA ILE A 92 -2.24 -4.11 22.08
C ILE A 92 -2.87 -2.92 21.34
N GLU A 93 -4.00 -3.13 20.67
CA GLU A 93 -4.71 -2.09 19.93
C GLU A 93 -5.33 -1.05 20.88
N ALA A 94 -5.89 -1.48 22.00
CA ALA A 94 -6.38 -0.59 23.06
C ALA A 94 -5.24 0.29 23.62
N ARG A 95 -4.07 -0.31 23.91
CA ARG A 95 -2.90 0.44 24.39
C ARG A 95 -2.36 1.43 23.35
N LYS A 96 -2.35 1.04 22.07
CA LYS A 96 -1.98 1.94 20.96
C LYS A 96 -2.97 3.10 20.84
N ARG A 97 -4.26 2.83 21.02
CA ARG A 97 -5.31 3.85 20.97
C ARG A 97 -5.19 4.85 22.10
N GLU A 98 -4.96 4.39 23.34
CA GLU A 98 -4.70 5.29 24.47
C GLU A 98 -3.45 6.15 24.26
N LYS A 99 -2.36 5.55 23.75
CA LYS A 99 -1.13 6.29 23.41
C LYS A 99 -1.42 7.34 22.34
N TRP A 100 -2.18 6.98 21.30
CA TRP A 100 -2.59 7.88 20.23
C TRP A 100 -3.47 9.04 20.72
N GLU A 101 -4.40 8.77 21.64
CA GLU A 101 -5.25 9.78 22.25
C GLU A 101 -4.46 10.77 23.11
N LYS A 102 -3.35 10.32 23.71
CA LYS A 102 -2.43 11.19 24.47
C LYS A 102 -1.45 11.98 23.59
N MET A 103 -1.27 11.59 22.31
CA MET A 103 -0.38 12.30 21.38
C MET A 103 -0.94 13.66 20.96
N GLY A 104 -0.05 14.63 20.79
CA GLY A 104 -0.37 15.92 20.18
C GLY A 104 -0.69 15.80 18.68
N THR A 105 -1.39 16.79 18.10
CA THR A 105 -1.86 16.77 16.70
C THR A 105 -0.73 16.50 15.69
N GLY A 106 0.44 17.10 15.89
CA GLY A 106 1.60 16.89 15.00
C GLY A 106 2.18 15.47 15.09
N GLU A 107 2.21 14.87 16.28
CA GLU A 107 2.67 13.49 16.49
C GLU A 107 1.71 12.49 15.88
N ARG A 108 0.39 12.73 16.03
CA ARG A 108 -0.64 11.93 15.36
C ARG A 108 -0.47 11.96 13.86
N VAL A 109 -0.26 13.12 13.24
CA VAL A 109 -0.05 13.19 11.78
C VAL A 109 1.19 12.39 11.36
N LYS A 110 2.31 12.53 12.07
CA LYS A 110 3.54 11.77 11.79
C LYS A 110 3.32 10.27 11.92
N ASP A 111 2.64 9.83 12.97
CA ASP A 111 2.39 8.41 13.21
C ASP A 111 1.36 7.84 12.22
N TRP A 112 0.36 8.63 11.79
CA TRP A 112 -0.54 8.24 10.68
C TRP A 112 0.24 8.05 9.37
N MET A 113 1.10 9.01 9.01
CA MET A 113 1.91 8.96 7.79
C MET A 113 2.86 7.75 7.82
N ALA A 114 3.46 7.46 8.97
CA ALA A 114 4.33 6.30 9.13
C ALA A 114 3.59 4.98 8.92
N ARG A 115 2.34 4.86 9.41
CA ARG A 115 1.49 3.67 9.18
C ARG A 115 1.02 3.55 7.73
N HIS A 116 0.83 4.66 7.03
CA HIS A 116 0.32 4.71 5.65
C HIS A 116 1.40 5.08 4.63
N GLN A 117 2.67 4.78 4.91
CA GLN A 117 3.83 5.26 4.14
C GLN A 117 3.68 5.10 2.62
N TYR A 118 3.28 3.92 2.15
CA TYR A 118 3.16 3.64 0.72
C TYR A 118 2.01 4.41 0.09
N SER A 119 0.90 4.57 0.81
CA SER A 119 -0.23 5.37 0.35
C SER A 119 0.12 6.86 0.28
N VAL A 120 0.89 7.36 1.25
CA VAL A 120 1.38 8.74 1.25
C VAL A 120 2.38 8.98 0.11
N ILE A 121 3.32 8.05 -0.11
CA ILE A 121 4.30 8.16 -1.20
C ILE A 121 3.60 8.12 -2.55
N LEU A 122 2.72 7.13 -2.78
CA LEU A 122 1.97 7.01 -4.03
C LEU A 122 1.02 8.18 -4.26
N GLY A 123 0.34 8.64 -3.21
CA GLY A 123 -0.54 9.81 -3.24
C GLY A 123 0.22 11.10 -3.54
N GLY A 124 1.35 11.31 -2.87
CA GLY A 124 2.23 12.46 -3.09
C GLY A 124 2.82 12.47 -4.50
N TRP A 125 3.29 11.32 -4.99
CA TRP A 125 3.80 11.16 -6.35
C TRP A 125 2.72 11.44 -7.40
N SER A 126 1.56 10.80 -7.30
CA SER A 126 0.47 11.00 -8.25
C SER A 126 -0.05 12.44 -8.22
N GLY A 127 -0.21 13.03 -7.03
CA GLY A 127 -0.55 14.44 -6.86
C GLY A 127 0.47 15.36 -7.51
N SER A 128 1.77 15.11 -7.31
CA SER A 128 2.84 15.88 -7.92
C SER A 128 2.86 15.77 -9.45
N MET A 129 2.55 14.60 -10.02
CA MET A 129 2.39 14.43 -11.46
C MET A 129 1.22 15.25 -12.01
N VAL A 130 0.08 15.27 -11.30
CA VAL A 130 -1.09 16.07 -11.70
C VAL A 130 -0.75 17.56 -11.69
N VAL A 131 -0.08 18.04 -10.64
CA VAL A 131 0.38 19.44 -10.54
C VAL A 131 1.37 19.78 -11.65
N ALA A 132 2.37 18.93 -11.88
CA ALA A 132 3.36 19.11 -12.94
C ALA A 132 2.70 19.15 -14.32
N PHE A 133 1.81 18.20 -14.61
CA PHE A 133 1.08 18.14 -15.88
C PHE A 133 0.20 19.36 -16.08
N GLY A 134 -0.55 19.78 -15.04
CA GLY A 134 -1.36 20.98 -15.07
C GLY A 134 -0.54 22.24 -15.36
N SER A 135 0.65 22.35 -14.75
CA SER A 135 1.59 23.45 -14.98
C SER A 135 2.11 23.48 -16.42
N ILE A 136 2.60 22.34 -16.94
CA ILE A 136 3.10 22.20 -18.33
C ILE A 136 2.00 22.52 -19.34
N MET A 137 0.78 22.03 -19.11
CA MET A 137 -0.33 22.21 -20.04
C MET A 137 -0.86 23.65 -20.04
N ARG A 138 -0.82 24.35 -18.89
CA ARG A 138 -1.27 25.74 -18.76
C ARG A 138 -0.34 26.74 -19.47
N ASN A 139 0.93 26.41 -19.67
CA ASN A 139 1.87 27.30 -20.35
C ASN A 139 1.59 27.35 -21.87
N LYS A 140 1.14 28.52 -22.35
CA LYS A 140 0.78 28.77 -23.76
C LYS A 140 1.98 29.14 -24.63
N TYR A 141 3.10 29.52 -24.03
CA TYR A 141 4.29 30.02 -24.75
C TYR A 141 5.27 28.92 -25.17
N GLN A 142 4.93 27.65 -24.94
CA GLN A 142 5.79 26.51 -25.27
C GLN A 142 5.22 25.68 -26.41
N THR A 143 6.09 25.24 -27.31
CA THR A 143 5.74 24.32 -28.40
C THR A 143 5.54 22.89 -27.86
N LEU A 144 4.82 22.05 -28.61
CA LEU A 144 4.58 20.65 -28.22
C LEU A 144 5.88 19.86 -27.95
N PRO A 145 6.95 19.96 -28.77
CA PRO A 145 8.22 19.29 -28.47
C PRO A 145 8.83 19.74 -27.14
N GLN A 146 8.77 21.04 -26.82
CA GLN A 146 9.30 21.57 -25.56
C GLN A 146 8.55 20.99 -24.35
N LYS A 147 7.22 20.89 -24.42
CA LYS A 147 6.40 20.27 -23.37
C LYS A 147 6.76 18.80 -23.14
N VAL A 148 7.08 18.06 -24.19
CA VAL A 148 7.50 16.65 -24.09
C VAL A 148 8.84 16.53 -23.37
N VAL A 149 9.82 17.40 -23.70
CA VAL A 149 11.12 17.42 -23.01
C VAL A 149 10.94 17.75 -21.53
N GLN A 150 10.11 18.76 -21.22
CA GLN A 150 9.82 19.12 -19.84
C GLN A 150 9.14 17.98 -19.08
N ALA A 151 8.15 17.33 -19.68
CA ALA A 151 7.47 16.19 -19.06
C ALA A 151 8.45 15.07 -18.68
N ARG A 152 9.46 14.81 -19.53
CA ARG A 152 10.51 13.82 -19.24
C ARG A 152 11.37 14.24 -18.04
N MET A 153 11.80 15.50 -17.97
CA MET A 153 12.57 16.00 -16.83
C MET A 153 11.79 15.93 -15.52
N TRP A 154 10.50 16.30 -15.54
CA TRP A 154 9.62 16.17 -14.39
C TRP A 154 9.46 14.71 -13.96
N ALA A 155 9.21 13.80 -14.90
CA ALA A 155 9.06 12.38 -14.59
C ALA A 155 10.32 11.81 -13.91
N GLN A 156 11.50 12.14 -14.43
CA GLN A 156 12.78 11.73 -13.85
C GLN A 156 12.98 12.32 -12.45
N GLY A 157 12.78 13.62 -12.28
CA GLY A 157 12.92 14.29 -10.98
C GLY A 157 11.95 13.76 -9.93
N LEU A 158 10.69 13.51 -10.31
CA LEU A 158 9.68 12.94 -9.41
C LEU A 158 10.01 11.52 -8.99
N THR A 159 10.56 10.71 -9.89
CA THR A 159 10.98 9.34 -9.56
C THR A 159 12.12 9.35 -8.55
N ILE A 160 13.14 10.18 -8.77
CA ILE A 160 14.26 10.33 -7.84
C ILE A 160 13.76 10.85 -6.48
N GLY A 161 12.88 11.85 -6.47
CA GLY A 161 12.28 12.38 -5.24
C GLY A 161 11.53 11.32 -4.44
N VAL A 162 10.76 10.46 -5.11
CA VAL A 162 10.07 9.32 -4.49
C VAL A 162 11.04 8.33 -3.88
N LEU A 163 12.12 7.97 -4.59
CA LEU A 163 13.13 7.04 -4.06
C LEU A 163 13.81 7.60 -2.82
N ILE A 164 14.16 8.89 -2.82
CA ILE A 164 14.74 9.57 -1.66
C ILE A 164 13.74 9.58 -0.49
N ALA A 165 12.47 9.91 -0.75
CA ALA A 165 11.44 9.93 0.28
C ALA A 165 11.19 8.54 0.88
N ALA A 166 11.11 7.50 0.04
CA ALA A 166 10.97 6.12 0.47
C ALA A 166 12.17 5.66 1.30
N GLY A 167 13.38 6.00 0.89
CA GLY A 167 14.61 5.71 1.63
C GLY A 167 14.65 6.39 3.00
N ALA A 168 14.35 7.70 3.05
CA ALA A 168 14.29 8.46 4.29
C ALA A 168 13.24 7.90 5.27
N LEU A 169 12.05 7.55 4.79
CA LEU A 169 11.00 6.93 5.60
C LEU A 169 11.40 5.54 6.11
N THR A 170 12.00 4.71 5.26
CA THR A 170 12.50 3.38 5.67
C THR A 170 13.57 3.50 6.75
N HIS A 171 14.49 4.46 6.60
CA HIS A 171 15.50 4.74 7.62
C HIS A 171 14.90 5.27 8.92
N ALA A 172 13.92 6.18 8.85
CA ALA A 172 13.23 6.69 10.04
C ALA A 172 12.47 5.59 10.79
N GLN A 173 11.84 4.66 10.06
CA GLN A 173 11.19 3.49 10.66
C GLN A 173 12.19 2.56 11.34
N ARG A 174 13.33 2.27 10.69
CA ARG A 174 14.42 1.50 11.31
C ARG A 174 14.93 2.18 12.58
N ALA A 175 15.15 3.49 12.56
CA ALA A 175 15.60 4.24 13.72
C ALA A 175 14.58 4.19 14.87
N LYS A 176 13.28 4.35 14.57
CA LYS A 176 12.20 4.23 15.56
C LYS A 176 12.10 2.81 16.15
N ALA A 177 12.30 1.78 15.32
CA ALA A 177 12.32 0.39 15.78
C ALA A 177 13.52 0.07 16.70
N LEU A 178 14.63 0.83 16.58
CA LEU A 178 15.78 0.71 17.47
C LEU A 178 15.59 1.51 18.76
N ASP A 179 14.90 2.65 18.70
CA ASP A 179 14.70 3.58 19.81
C ASP A 179 13.53 3.17 20.75
N GLU A 180 12.50 2.48 20.23
CA GLU A 180 11.37 2.01 21.05
C GLU A 180 11.73 0.84 22.00
N GLY A 181 13.01 0.41 22.08
CA GLY A 181 13.40 -0.79 22.84
C GLY A 181 12.70 -2.05 22.30
N PRO A 182 12.79 -3.23 22.95
CA PRO A 182 12.19 -4.45 22.44
C PRO A 182 10.66 -4.46 22.62
N VAL A 183 9.96 -3.45 22.09
CA VAL A 183 8.51 -3.51 21.92
C VAL A 183 8.27 -4.36 20.67
N ARG A 184 8.07 -5.66 20.93
CA ARG A 184 7.74 -6.73 19.98
C ARG A 184 6.79 -6.26 18.89
N HIS A 185 7.36 -5.84 17.76
CA HIS A 185 6.63 -5.83 16.51
C HIS A 185 6.53 -7.29 16.08
N LEU A 186 5.37 -7.91 16.29
CA LEU A 186 4.97 -9.16 15.65
C LEU A 186 4.86 -8.92 14.14
N ASN A 187 6.01 -8.76 13.48
CA ASN A 187 6.15 -9.26 12.12
C ASN A 187 6.05 -10.78 12.24
N ALA A 188 5.27 -11.41 11.36
CA ALA A 188 4.90 -12.82 11.41
C ALA A 188 6.09 -13.79 11.55
N ASP A 189 7.31 -13.34 11.27
CA ASP A 189 8.55 -14.11 11.42
C ASP A 189 9.05 -14.28 12.88
N HIS A 190 8.54 -13.52 13.86
CA HIS A 190 8.98 -13.62 15.27
C HIS A 190 8.01 -14.32 16.21
N SER A 191 6.84 -14.75 15.73
CA SER A 191 5.86 -15.52 16.50
C SER A 191 6.47 -16.80 17.10
N TRP A 192 7.35 -17.49 16.34
CA TRP A 192 7.98 -18.73 16.80
C TRP A 192 9.00 -18.53 17.91
N LYS A 193 9.75 -17.42 17.88
CA LYS A 193 10.72 -17.12 18.93
C LYS A 193 10.00 -16.83 20.25
N ASP A 194 8.85 -16.17 20.17
CA ASP A 194 8.04 -15.84 21.33
C ASP A 194 7.39 -17.07 21.97
N ILE A 195 6.87 -17.99 21.16
CA ILE A 195 6.33 -19.28 21.64
C ILE A 195 7.43 -20.10 22.33
N VAL A 196 8.64 -20.12 21.78
CA VAL A 196 9.79 -20.84 22.37
C VAL A 196 10.25 -20.20 23.67
N ASP A 197 10.32 -18.86 23.73
CA ASP A 197 10.70 -18.13 24.94
C ASP A 197 9.65 -18.33 26.05
N HIS A 198 8.36 -18.36 25.72
CA HIS A 198 7.28 -18.70 26.65
C HIS A 198 7.32 -20.15 27.12
N GLU A 199 7.62 -21.12 26.24
CA GLU A 199 7.81 -22.52 26.62
C GLU A 199 9.04 -22.73 27.50
N GLN A 200 10.12 -21.99 27.26
CA GLN A 200 11.33 -22.03 28.08
C GLN A 200 11.07 -21.43 29.46
N ALA A 201 10.42 -20.27 29.53
CA ALA A 201 10.01 -19.66 30.80
C ALA A 201 9.02 -20.55 31.59
N ALA A 202 8.09 -21.24 30.91
CA ALA A 202 7.17 -22.18 31.55
C ALA A 202 7.87 -23.44 32.07
N LYS A 203 8.90 -23.94 31.37
CA LYS A 203 9.76 -25.04 31.84
C LYS A 203 10.63 -24.65 33.04
N GLU A 204 11.19 -23.45 33.02
CA GLU A 204 11.99 -22.91 34.13
C GLU A 204 11.13 -22.64 35.38
N ALA A 205 9.86 -22.27 35.20
CA ALA A 205 8.89 -22.07 36.28
C ALA A 205 8.18 -23.35 36.76
N GLY A 206 8.44 -24.52 36.15
CA GLY A 206 7.90 -25.82 36.58
C GLY A 206 6.39 -26.01 36.37
N LEU A 207 5.75 -25.26 35.47
CA LEU A 207 4.31 -25.35 35.21
C LEU A 207 3.98 -26.43 34.15
N PRO A 208 2.89 -27.20 34.30
CA PRO A 208 2.52 -28.27 33.37
C PRO A 208 2.04 -27.72 32.01
N ARG A 209 2.34 -28.48 30.95
CA ARG A 209 2.05 -28.10 29.55
C ARG A 209 0.54 -27.90 29.32
N PRO A 210 0.11 -26.83 28.62
CA PRO A 210 -1.24 -26.77 28.08
C PRO A 210 -1.35 -27.75 26.91
N SER A 211 -2.40 -28.56 26.92
CA SER A 211 -2.80 -29.52 25.88
C SER A 211 -3.39 -28.84 24.66
#